data_AF-A0A954Y4R6-F1
#
_entry.id   AF-A0A954Y4R6-F1
#
_cell.length_a   1.000
_cell.length_b   1.000
_cell.length_c   1.000
_cell.angle_alpha   90.00
_cell.angle_beta   90.00
_cell.angle_gamma   90.00
#
_symmetry.space_group_name_H-M   'P 1'
#
loop_
_entity.id
_entity.type
_entity.pdbx_description
1 polymer ?
#
loop_
_entity_poly.entity_id
_entity_poly.type
_entity_poly.pdbx_seq_one_letter_code
_entity_poly.pdbx_strand_id
1 'polypeptide(L)'
;MFRRSGCLLLLLLFTGDCSAADALHDFQEDAISQKWCQAAHWGPDPKLYSSWTDHSNRLIPVYTFGTKGGGEGVDLDSYTGEKSCYRDRDRLERLYRTDVDDSVSADAEYMDQTNIFDLQRAAIDAGRKHVFLVVFDGMDWQTTWAAAIYNLHRVAYRAGRGTGTHFQDYQADGASQFGWMVTSPYRSGTQLDVNTQQVKNPAGGLAGGYDCRLAGQCPWTVLPTSTEYLLARNEDVLVRRAYTDSAASATSMCCGIKTYNAAIGVTCEGRPQPSVAHLAQAEGYKVGAVTSVPISHAT
;
A
#
# COMPACT_ATOMS: atom_id res chain seq x y z
N MET A 1 -71.80 -31.41 40.24
CA MET A 1 -70.76 -31.23 41.28
C MET A 1 -69.40 -31.44 40.64
N PHE A 2 -68.85 -30.41 39.98
CA PHE A 2 -67.54 -30.44 39.34
C PHE A 2 -66.64 -29.44 40.09
N ARG A 3 -65.59 -29.94 40.77
CA ARG A 3 -64.56 -29.09 41.37
C ARG A 3 -63.42 -28.92 40.36
N ARG A 4 -63.21 -27.67 39.94
CA ARG A 4 -62.04 -27.21 39.18
C ARG A 4 -60.86 -27.07 40.14
N SER A 5 -59.74 -27.71 39.84
CA SER A 5 -58.42 -27.32 40.36
C SER A 5 -57.65 -26.66 39.22
N GLY A 6 -57.36 -25.37 39.38
CA GLY A 6 -56.51 -24.61 38.45
C GLY A 6 -55.05 -25.01 38.60
N CYS A 7 -54.37 -25.20 37.48
CA CYS A 7 -52.91 -25.28 37.44
C CYS A 7 -52.40 -24.00 36.77
N LEU A 8 -51.53 -23.28 37.49
CA LEU A 8 -50.89 -22.04 37.08
C LEU A 8 -49.79 -22.39 36.06
N LEU A 9 -49.90 -21.92 34.83
CA LEU A 9 -48.86 -22.08 33.81
C LEU A 9 -47.83 -20.96 33.97
N LEU A 10 -46.65 -21.27 34.50
CA LEU A 10 -45.52 -20.35 34.57
C LEU A 10 -44.77 -20.40 33.22
N LEU A 11 -44.94 -19.39 32.36
CA LEU A 11 -44.12 -19.22 31.17
C LEU A 11 -42.75 -18.67 31.57
N LEU A 12 -41.74 -19.54 31.60
CA LEU A 12 -40.33 -19.14 31.59
C LEU A 12 -39.95 -18.79 30.14
N LEU A 13 -39.93 -17.51 29.82
CA LEU A 13 -39.28 -17.00 28.61
C LEU A 13 -37.78 -17.07 28.83
N PHE A 14 -37.14 -18.11 28.29
CA PHE A 14 -35.70 -18.10 28.09
C PHE A 14 -35.38 -17.12 26.96
N THR A 15 -34.80 -15.96 27.31
CA THR A 15 -34.04 -15.16 26.37
C THR A 15 -32.76 -15.93 26.07
N GLY A 16 -32.83 -16.86 25.11
CA GLY A 16 -31.63 -17.42 24.51
C GLY A 16 -30.95 -16.30 23.75
N ASP A 17 -29.79 -15.86 24.22
CA ASP A 17 -28.87 -15.06 23.42
C ASP A 17 -28.47 -15.91 22.21
N CYS A 18 -29.19 -15.71 21.10
CA CYS A 18 -28.82 -16.24 19.81
C CYS A 18 -27.76 -15.31 19.20
N SER A 19 -26.56 -15.31 19.79
CA SER A 19 -25.39 -14.93 19.01
C SER A 19 -25.06 -16.13 18.15
N ALA A 20 -25.33 -16.05 16.84
CA ALA A 20 -24.85 -17.06 15.92
C ALA A 20 -23.33 -17.14 16.07
N ALA A 21 -22.82 -18.31 16.48
CA ALA A 21 -21.39 -18.53 16.60
C ALA A 21 -20.72 -18.19 15.27
N ASP A 22 -19.87 -17.16 15.27
CA ASP A 22 -19.09 -16.79 14.10
C ASP A 22 -17.88 -17.70 14.06
N ALA A 23 -18.10 -18.92 13.56
CA ALA A 23 -17.07 -19.95 13.50
C ALA A 23 -15.82 -19.50 12.70
N LEU A 24 -15.96 -18.51 11.80
CA LEU A 24 -14.83 -17.93 11.10
C LEU A 24 -14.06 -16.97 12.01
N HIS A 25 -14.77 -16.13 12.77
CA HIS A 25 -14.16 -15.28 13.79
C HIS A 25 -13.42 -16.12 14.84
N ASP A 26 -14.07 -17.14 15.41
CA ASP A 26 -13.48 -18.01 16.43
C ASP A 26 -12.23 -18.71 15.87
N PHE A 27 -12.31 -19.21 14.62
CA PHE A 27 -11.17 -19.82 13.94
C PHE A 27 -10.01 -18.83 13.71
N GLN A 28 -10.31 -17.58 13.34
CA GLN A 28 -9.30 -16.53 13.18
C GLN A 28 -8.70 -16.13 14.52
N GLU A 29 -9.51 -16.01 15.57
CA GLU A 29 -9.06 -15.66 16.92
C GLU A 29 -8.14 -16.76 17.50
N ASP A 30 -8.51 -18.03 17.33
CA ASP A 30 -7.67 -19.17 17.68
C ASP A 30 -6.34 -19.15 16.91
N ALA A 31 -6.39 -18.91 15.60
CA ALA A 31 -5.19 -18.82 14.77
C ALA A 31 -4.25 -17.67 15.18
N ILE A 32 -4.82 -16.50 15.53
CA ILE A 32 -4.07 -15.34 16.04
C ILE A 32 -3.44 -15.66 17.40
N SER A 33 -4.23 -16.20 18.33
CA SER A 33 -3.79 -16.48 19.71
C SER A 33 -2.69 -17.55 19.75
N GLN A 34 -2.84 -18.61 18.95
CA GLN A 34 -1.87 -19.69 18.84
C GLN A 34 -0.68 -19.35 17.93
N LYS A 35 -0.77 -18.26 17.16
CA LYS A 35 0.20 -17.86 16.12
C LYS A 35 0.45 -18.96 15.09
N TRP A 36 -0.49 -19.88 14.91
CA TRP A 36 -0.41 -20.99 13.98
C TRP A 36 -1.81 -21.36 13.48
N CYS A 37 -1.90 -21.82 12.24
CA CYS A 37 -3.14 -22.30 11.66
C CYS A 37 -2.85 -23.40 10.64
N GLN A 38 -3.64 -24.46 10.69
CA GLN A 38 -3.51 -25.58 9.76
C GLN A 38 -3.98 -25.24 8.35
N ALA A 39 -4.98 -24.35 8.22
CA ALA A 39 -5.66 -24.10 6.95
C ALA A 39 -5.02 -22.98 6.13
N ALA A 40 -4.39 -21.99 6.78
CA ALA A 40 -3.85 -20.81 6.13
C ALA A 40 -2.69 -20.20 6.93
N HIS A 41 -1.80 -19.50 6.24
CA HIS A 41 -0.79 -18.64 6.84
C HIS A 41 -0.58 -17.38 5.98
N TRP A 42 -0.13 -16.31 6.61
CA TRP A 42 0.20 -15.05 5.96
C TRP A 42 1.72 -14.82 6.01
N GLY A 43 2.35 -14.66 4.86
CA GLY A 43 3.81 -14.49 4.75
C GLY A 43 4.58 -15.79 4.50
N PRO A 44 5.93 -15.74 4.51
CA PRO A 44 6.78 -16.78 3.93
C PRO A 44 7.03 -17.96 4.85
N ASP A 45 6.74 -17.81 6.14
CA ASP A 45 6.91 -18.91 7.10
C ASP A 45 5.58 -19.67 7.24
N PRO A 46 5.46 -20.88 6.67
CA PRO A 46 4.24 -21.69 6.78
C PRO A 46 3.99 -22.20 8.20
N LYS A 47 4.93 -22.03 9.13
CA LYS A 47 4.81 -22.42 10.54
C LYS A 47 4.21 -21.32 11.41
N LEU A 48 4.01 -20.13 10.88
CA LEU A 48 3.45 -18.99 11.61
C LEU A 48 2.15 -18.55 10.93
N TYR A 49 1.09 -18.35 11.71
CA TYR A 49 -0.18 -17.85 11.16
C TYR A 49 -0.01 -16.50 10.44
N SER A 50 0.84 -15.62 10.98
CA SER A 50 1.29 -14.43 10.28
C SER A 50 2.77 -14.15 10.54
N SER A 51 3.54 -14.08 9.45
CA SER A 51 4.96 -13.71 9.38
C SER A 51 5.19 -12.49 8.48
N TRP A 52 4.12 -11.98 7.84
CA TRP A 52 4.05 -10.67 7.20
C TRP A 52 3.23 -9.74 8.06
N THR A 53 3.90 -8.99 8.93
CA THR A 53 3.30 -7.98 9.80
C THR A 53 3.60 -6.56 9.34
N ASP A 54 4.23 -6.43 8.17
CA ASP A 54 4.81 -5.18 7.69
C ASP A 54 4.77 -5.16 6.16
N HIS A 55 5.12 -4.01 5.59
CA HIS A 55 5.21 -3.78 4.15
C HIS A 55 6.27 -4.66 3.48
N SER A 56 6.32 -4.62 2.15
CA SER A 56 7.36 -5.27 1.35
C SER A 56 7.74 -4.41 0.16
N ASN A 57 8.87 -4.73 -0.48
CA ASN A 57 9.28 -4.09 -1.73
C ASN A 57 8.51 -4.62 -2.96
N ARG A 58 7.29 -5.17 -2.82
CA ARG A 58 6.50 -5.60 -3.98
C ARG A 58 6.04 -4.38 -4.76
N LEU A 59 5.91 -4.53 -6.08
CA LEU A 59 5.25 -3.51 -6.89
C LEU A 59 3.78 -3.42 -6.50
N ILE A 60 3.31 -2.21 -6.24
CA ILE A 60 1.95 -1.96 -5.78
C ILE A 60 1.08 -1.54 -6.97
N PRO A 61 -0.06 -2.23 -7.20
CA PRO A 61 -1.02 -1.82 -8.23
C PRO A 61 -1.54 -0.39 -8.03
N VAL A 62 -1.65 0.35 -9.14
CA VAL A 62 -2.22 1.71 -9.19
C VAL A 62 -3.40 1.69 -10.15
N TYR A 63 -4.57 2.09 -9.65
CA TYR A 63 -5.80 2.24 -10.43
C TYR A 63 -6.15 3.72 -10.46
N THR A 64 -6.28 4.27 -11.65
CA THR A 64 -6.68 5.67 -11.84
C THR A 64 -7.99 5.74 -12.61
N PHE A 65 -8.79 6.76 -12.32
CA PHE A 65 -10.11 6.95 -12.91
C PHE A 65 -10.24 8.41 -13.37
N GLY A 66 -10.63 8.63 -14.62
CA GLY A 66 -10.70 9.98 -15.20
C GLY A 66 -9.35 10.55 -15.64
N THR A 67 -8.33 9.70 -15.81
CA THR A 67 -6.95 10.09 -16.15
C THR A 67 -6.62 9.86 -17.61
N LYS A 68 -7.14 8.78 -18.22
CA LYS A 68 -6.86 8.45 -19.63
C LYS A 68 -7.31 9.57 -20.55
N GLY A 69 -6.42 10.03 -21.43
CA GLY A 69 -6.66 11.17 -22.32
C GLY A 69 -6.73 12.51 -21.58
N GLY A 70 -6.31 12.57 -20.32
CA GLY A 70 -6.34 13.77 -19.48
C GLY A 70 -5.26 14.80 -19.82
N GLY A 71 -4.34 14.48 -20.73
CA GLY A 71 -3.19 15.30 -21.10
C GLY A 71 -1.92 14.92 -20.32
N GLU A 72 -0.83 15.63 -20.63
CA GLU A 72 0.46 15.42 -19.98
C GLU A 72 0.35 15.61 -18.46
N GLY A 73 0.92 14.67 -17.70
CA GLY A 73 0.93 14.67 -16.24
C GLY A 73 -0.36 14.17 -15.58
N VAL A 74 -1.53 14.31 -16.23
CA VAL A 74 -2.81 13.76 -15.75
C VAL A 74 -3.01 12.32 -16.20
N ASP A 75 -2.60 12.01 -17.43
CA ASP A 75 -2.61 10.66 -17.97
C ASP A 75 -1.51 9.82 -17.30
N LEU A 76 -1.87 8.64 -16.77
CA LEU A 76 -0.96 7.75 -16.05
C LEU A 76 0.27 7.36 -16.88
N ASP A 77 0.10 7.27 -18.20
CA ASP A 77 1.16 6.93 -19.15
C ASP A 77 2.23 8.04 -19.24
N SER A 78 2.04 9.16 -18.54
CA SER A 78 3.07 10.19 -18.30
C SER A 78 4.21 9.71 -17.40
N TYR A 79 4.02 8.64 -16.64
CA TYR A 79 4.98 8.17 -15.62
C TYR A 79 5.34 6.68 -15.72
N THR A 80 4.69 5.92 -16.59
CA THR A 80 4.89 4.47 -16.78
C THR A 80 5.56 4.19 -18.14
N GLY A 81 5.90 2.92 -18.39
CA GLY A 81 6.50 2.49 -19.65
C GLY A 81 7.77 3.29 -19.98
N GLU A 82 7.88 3.75 -21.22
CA GLU A 82 9.02 4.56 -21.70
C GLU A 82 9.29 5.83 -20.89
N LYS A 83 8.28 6.35 -20.16
CA LYS A 83 8.42 7.56 -19.32
C LYS A 83 8.77 7.27 -17.86
N SER A 84 8.87 6.00 -17.49
CA SER A 84 9.29 5.57 -16.15
C SER A 84 10.60 6.24 -15.73
N CYS A 85 10.64 6.77 -14.51
CA CYS A 85 11.89 7.28 -13.94
C CYS A 85 12.93 6.18 -13.72
N TYR A 86 12.52 4.91 -13.65
CA TYR A 86 13.42 3.78 -13.46
C TYR A 86 14.20 3.40 -14.74
N ARG A 87 13.91 4.05 -15.86
CA ARG A 87 14.71 3.97 -17.10
C ARG A 87 15.86 4.98 -17.12
N ASP A 88 15.91 5.89 -16.15
CA ASP A 88 16.83 7.04 -16.14
C ASP A 88 17.60 7.08 -14.82
N ARG A 89 18.91 6.81 -14.92
CA ARG A 89 19.86 6.81 -13.81
C ARG A 89 19.88 8.13 -13.06
N ASP A 90 19.96 9.25 -13.77
CA ASP A 90 20.10 10.56 -13.15
C ASP A 90 18.82 10.96 -12.42
N ARG A 91 17.65 10.55 -12.92
CA ARG A 91 16.37 10.70 -12.21
C ARG A 91 16.35 9.90 -10.91
N LEU A 92 16.81 8.64 -10.94
CA LEU A 92 16.87 7.81 -9.74
C LEU A 92 17.88 8.32 -8.71
N GLU A 93 19.06 8.78 -9.15
CA GLU A 93 20.06 9.35 -8.25
C GLU A 93 19.54 10.63 -7.57
N ARG A 94 18.78 11.47 -8.29
CA ARG A 94 18.09 12.62 -7.68
C ARG A 94 17.03 12.22 -6.67
N LEU A 95 16.28 11.16 -6.97
CA LEU A 95 15.17 10.68 -6.15
C LEU A 95 15.66 10.03 -4.84
N TYR A 96 16.66 9.16 -4.94
CA TYR A 96 17.19 8.36 -3.83
C TYR A 96 18.44 8.95 -3.17
N ARG A 97 19.11 9.93 -3.80
CA ARG A 97 20.31 10.60 -3.26
C ARG A 97 21.39 9.63 -2.78
N THR A 98 21.47 8.48 -3.44
CA THR A 98 22.43 7.39 -3.22
C THR A 98 22.53 6.61 -4.52
N ASP A 99 23.61 5.85 -4.67
CA ASP A 99 23.76 4.94 -5.80
C ASP A 99 22.69 3.84 -5.75
N VAL A 100 21.85 3.81 -6.79
CA VAL A 100 20.74 2.87 -7.01
C VAL A 100 20.81 2.33 -8.45
N ASP A 101 22.02 2.11 -8.95
CA ASP A 101 22.27 1.59 -10.30
C ASP A 101 21.56 0.27 -10.59
N ASP A 102 21.44 -0.58 -9.57
CA ASP A 102 20.71 -1.85 -9.60
C ASP A 102 19.20 -1.67 -9.82
N SER A 103 18.68 -0.46 -9.60
CA SER A 103 17.28 -0.12 -9.81
C SER A 103 16.99 0.38 -11.22
N VAL A 104 18.02 0.72 -12.01
CA VAL A 104 17.86 1.17 -13.39
C VAL A 104 17.55 -0.03 -14.28
N SER A 105 16.43 0.04 -15.00
CA SER A 105 16.00 -1.01 -15.92
C SER A 105 15.44 -0.41 -17.21
N ALA A 106 15.99 -0.83 -18.34
CA ALA A 106 15.50 -0.45 -19.67
C ALA A 106 14.12 -1.03 -19.99
N ASP A 107 13.62 -1.97 -19.20
CA ASP A 107 12.30 -2.60 -19.34
C ASP A 107 11.34 -2.16 -18.22
N ALA A 108 11.67 -1.09 -17.48
CA ALA A 108 10.80 -0.64 -16.39
C ALA A 108 9.48 -0.09 -16.93
N GLU A 109 8.39 -0.82 -16.65
CA GLU A 109 7.02 -0.38 -16.93
C GLU A 109 6.39 0.38 -15.75
N TYR A 110 7.01 0.31 -14.57
CA TYR A 110 6.51 0.86 -13.32
C TYR A 110 6.91 2.32 -13.11
N MET A 111 6.08 3.06 -12.37
CA MET A 111 6.37 4.42 -11.92
C MET A 111 7.02 4.42 -10.52
N ASP A 112 7.45 5.59 -10.04
CA ASP A 112 7.73 5.76 -8.62
C ASP A 112 6.48 6.19 -7.84
N GLN A 113 6.40 5.81 -6.58
CA GLN A 113 5.35 6.26 -5.67
C GLN A 113 5.24 7.79 -5.56
N THR A 114 6.32 8.56 -5.73
CA THR A 114 6.24 10.03 -5.75
C THR A 114 5.42 10.56 -6.93
N ASN A 115 5.27 9.80 -8.01
CA ASN A 115 4.46 10.24 -9.15
C ASN A 115 2.95 10.22 -8.85
N ILE A 116 2.51 9.64 -7.73
CA ILE A 116 1.15 9.81 -7.22
C ILE A 116 0.90 11.27 -6.79
N PHE A 117 1.91 11.96 -6.25
CA PHE A 117 1.84 13.39 -5.98
C PHE A 117 1.72 14.18 -7.29
N ASP A 118 2.54 13.84 -8.29
CA ASP A 118 2.55 14.53 -9.58
C ASP A 118 1.20 14.39 -10.30
N LEU A 119 0.60 13.20 -10.30
CA LEU A 119 -0.76 12.96 -10.83
C LEU A 119 -1.81 13.85 -10.16
N GLN A 120 -1.79 13.94 -8.83
CA GLN A 120 -2.73 14.78 -8.08
C GLN A 120 -2.52 16.27 -8.38
N ARG A 121 -1.26 16.72 -8.46
CA ARG A 121 -0.93 18.09 -8.83
C ARG A 121 -1.36 18.44 -10.25
N ALA A 122 -1.03 17.60 -11.23
CA ALA A 122 -1.45 17.80 -12.61
C ALA A 122 -2.98 17.83 -12.75
N ALA A 123 -3.70 17.00 -11.99
CA ALA A 123 -5.16 17.04 -11.96
C ALA A 123 -5.69 18.37 -11.42
N ILE A 124 -5.12 18.89 -10.33
CA ILE A 124 -5.49 20.20 -9.77
C ILE A 124 -5.20 21.32 -10.78
N ASP A 125 -4.01 21.32 -11.39
CA ASP A 125 -3.57 22.32 -12.36
C ASP A 125 -4.44 22.29 -13.64
N ALA A 126 -4.90 21.11 -14.04
CA ALA A 126 -5.87 20.92 -15.13
C ALA A 126 -7.32 21.31 -14.75
N GLY A 127 -7.55 21.85 -13.55
CA GLY A 127 -8.85 22.31 -13.09
C GLY A 127 -9.83 21.19 -12.72
N ARG A 128 -9.34 19.99 -12.38
CA ARG A 128 -10.21 18.90 -11.92
C ARG A 128 -10.88 19.31 -10.60
N LYS A 129 -12.21 19.39 -10.62
CA LYS A 129 -13.02 19.82 -9.46
C LYS A 129 -12.84 18.93 -8.21
N HIS A 130 -12.56 17.64 -8.42
CA HIS A 130 -12.41 16.65 -7.36
C HIS A 130 -11.21 15.75 -7.65
N VAL A 131 -10.35 15.58 -6.65
CA VAL A 131 -9.21 14.67 -6.67
C VAL A 131 -9.29 13.81 -5.42
N PHE A 132 -9.23 12.49 -5.61
CA PHE A 132 -9.31 11.52 -4.53
C PHE A 132 -8.10 10.60 -4.58
N LEU A 133 -7.43 10.45 -3.45
CA LEU A 133 -6.45 9.39 -3.22
C LEU A 133 -7.06 8.40 -2.24
N VAL A 134 -7.19 7.15 -2.67
CA VAL A 134 -7.69 6.05 -1.82
C VAL A 134 -6.54 5.08 -1.60
N VAL A 135 -6.13 4.92 -0.35
CA VAL A 135 -5.02 4.04 0.04
C VAL A 135 -5.57 2.87 0.83
N PHE A 136 -5.24 1.66 0.39
CA PHE A 136 -5.46 0.43 1.15
C PHE A 136 -4.12 0.02 1.75
N ASP A 137 -3.93 0.33 3.04
CA ASP A 137 -2.66 0.07 3.74
C ASP A 137 -2.33 -1.43 3.73
N GLY A 138 -1.11 -1.78 3.33
CA GLY A 138 -0.64 -3.17 3.17
C GLY A 138 -1.25 -3.96 2.00
N MET A 139 -2.08 -3.36 1.14
CA MET A 139 -2.73 -4.08 0.04
C MET A 139 -1.87 -4.14 -1.22
N ASP A 140 -1.25 -5.29 -1.46
CA ASP A 140 -0.55 -5.62 -2.71
C ASP A 140 -1.48 -6.32 -3.74
N TRP A 141 -0.89 -6.76 -4.86
CA TRP A 141 -1.63 -7.48 -5.90
C TRP A 141 -2.14 -8.84 -5.42
N GLN A 142 -1.36 -9.54 -4.59
CA GLN A 142 -1.69 -10.85 -4.05
C GLN A 142 -2.89 -10.76 -3.11
N THR A 143 -2.94 -9.72 -2.28
CA THR A 143 -4.06 -9.40 -1.40
C THR A 143 -5.30 -9.04 -2.20
N THR A 144 -5.13 -8.22 -3.25
CA THR A 144 -6.21 -7.89 -4.18
C THR A 144 -6.75 -9.15 -4.90
N TRP A 145 -5.86 -10.06 -5.30
CA TRP A 145 -6.19 -11.33 -5.95
C TRP A 145 -6.93 -12.28 -5.01
N ALA A 146 -6.52 -12.38 -3.76
CA ALA A 146 -7.22 -13.15 -2.74
C ALA A 146 -8.63 -12.59 -2.48
N ALA A 147 -8.78 -11.26 -2.38
CA ALA A 147 -10.08 -10.61 -2.23
C ALA A 147 -11.00 -10.88 -3.43
N ALA A 148 -10.46 -10.85 -4.65
CA ALA A 148 -11.21 -11.17 -5.85
C ALA A 148 -11.64 -12.66 -5.90
N ILE A 149 -10.77 -13.59 -5.49
CA ILE A 149 -11.11 -15.02 -5.38
C ILE A 149 -12.25 -15.21 -4.38
N TYR A 150 -12.19 -14.52 -3.24
CA TYR A 150 -13.25 -14.56 -2.24
C TYR A 150 -14.57 -14.06 -2.81
N ASN A 151 -14.59 -12.88 -3.45
CA ASN A 151 -15.80 -12.28 -4.01
C ASN A 151 -16.41 -13.09 -5.17
N LEU A 152 -15.58 -13.72 -6.00
CA LEU A 152 -16.02 -14.43 -7.21
C LEU A 152 -16.17 -15.94 -7.00
N HIS A 153 -15.73 -16.46 -5.85
CA HIS A 153 -15.63 -17.89 -5.54
C HIS A 153 -14.89 -18.73 -6.61
N ARG A 154 -13.95 -18.11 -7.34
CA ARG A 154 -13.12 -18.76 -8.37
C ARG A 154 -11.83 -17.98 -8.64
N VAL A 155 -10.83 -18.65 -9.19
CA VAL A 155 -9.63 -17.98 -9.73
C VAL A 155 -9.94 -17.39 -11.10
N ALA A 156 -10.30 -16.10 -11.14
CA ALA A 156 -10.74 -15.43 -12.37
C ALA A 156 -9.59 -14.89 -13.25
N TYR A 157 -8.41 -14.63 -12.66
CA TYR A 157 -7.24 -14.11 -13.36
C TYR A 157 -5.96 -14.56 -12.65
N ARG A 158 -4.80 -14.37 -13.30
CA ARG A 158 -3.47 -14.65 -12.75
C ARG A 158 -2.43 -13.55 -13.00
N ALA A 159 -2.84 -12.48 -13.69
CA ALA A 159 -1.99 -11.35 -14.05
C ALA A 159 -2.88 -10.13 -14.38
N GLY A 160 -2.28 -8.95 -14.44
CA GLY A 160 -2.92 -7.72 -14.88
C GLY A 160 -3.81 -7.06 -13.83
N ARG A 161 -4.67 -6.15 -14.31
CA ARG A 161 -5.63 -5.35 -13.53
C ARG A 161 -6.54 -6.19 -12.64
N GLY A 162 -6.86 -7.42 -13.08
CA GLY A 162 -7.80 -8.29 -12.39
C GLY A 162 -9.26 -7.86 -12.52
N THR A 163 -10.12 -8.55 -11.77
CA THR A 163 -11.59 -8.38 -11.73
C THR A 163 -12.13 -8.97 -10.42
N GLY A 164 -13.30 -8.53 -9.95
CA GLY A 164 -13.96 -9.11 -8.77
C GLY A 164 -14.02 -8.18 -7.56
N THR A 165 -13.41 -7.00 -7.63
CA THR A 165 -13.67 -5.89 -6.71
C THR A 165 -14.14 -4.67 -7.50
N HIS A 166 -14.91 -3.78 -6.86
CA HIS A 166 -15.49 -2.63 -7.55
C HIS A 166 -14.44 -1.75 -8.24
N PHE A 167 -13.29 -1.48 -7.60
CA PHE A 167 -12.25 -0.64 -8.20
C PHE A 167 -11.52 -1.32 -9.36
N GLN A 168 -11.45 -2.66 -9.38
CA GLN A 168 -10.91 -3.40 -10.52
C GLN A 168 -11.82 -3.26 -11.74
N ASP A 169 -13.13 -3.42 -11.52
CA ASP A 169 -14.12 -3.50 -12.59
C ASP A 169 -14.60 -2.13 -13.08
N TYR A 170 -14.55 -1.09 -12.24
CA TYR A 170 -14.98 0.25 -12.62
C TYR A 170 -14.11 0.84 -13.74
N GLN A 171 -14.74 1.25 -14.85
CA GLN A 171 -14.03 1.71 -16.06
C GLN A 171 -14.01 3.24 -16.24
N ALA A 172 -14.79 3.99 -15.43
CA ALA A 172 -14.92 5.45 -15.54
C ALA A 172 -15.18 5.93 -16.98
N ASP A 173 -16.18 5.37 -17.66
CA ASP A 173 -16.52 5.67 -19.06
C ASP A 173 -15.34 5.52 -20.04
N GLY A 174 -14.47 4.54 -19.77
CA GLY A 174 -13.26 4.28 -20.56
C GLY A 174 -12.07 5.16 -20.20
N ALA A 175 -12.21 6.05 -19.20
CA ALA A 175 -11.16 6.95 -18.73
C ALA A 175 -10.30 6.37 -17.58
N SER A 176 -10.46 5.08 -17.26
CA SER A 176 -9.62 4.41 -16.27
C SER A 176 -8.29 3.91 -16.85
N GLN A 177 -7.23 3.90 -16.03
CA GLN A 177 -5.94 3.29 -16.36
C GLN A 177 -5.50 2.35 -15.22
N PHE A 178 -4.51 1.53 -15.53
CA PHE A 178 -3.92 0.58 -14.60
C PHE A 178 -2.42 0.56 -14.81
N GLY A 179 -1.68 0.70 -13.72
CA GLY A 179 -0.24 0.60 -13.68
C GLY A 179 0.22 0.04 -12.34
N TRP A 180 1.48 0.21 -12.04
CA TRP A 180 2.03 -0.18 -10.74
C TRP A 180 3.25 0.65 -10.41
N MET A 181 3.54 0.77 -9.12
CA MET A 181 4.57 1.64 -8.59
C MET A 181 5.55 0.91 -7.69
N VAL A 182 6.77 1.43 -7.63
CA VAL A 182 7.75 1.09 -6.61
C VAL A 182 7.52 1.95 -5.37
N THR A 183 7.45 1.31 -4.20
CA THR A 183 7.20 1.95 -2.91
C THR A 183 8.42 1.98 -2.00
N SER A 184 9.64 1.94 -2.52
CA SER A 184 10.86 1.93 -1.68
C SER A 184 11.17 3.32 -1.09
N PRO A 185 11.59 3.43 0.19
CA PRO A 185 11.86 4.71 0.87
C PRO A 185 13.21 5.29 0.45
N TYR A 186 13.56 6.49 0.90
CA TYR A 186 14.96 6.96 0.78
C TYR A 186 15.90 6.00 1.53
N ARG A 187 15.61 5.76 2.82
CA ARG A 187 16.38 4.88 3.71
C ARG A 187 15.50 4.31 4.83
N SER A 188 15.92 3.20 5.42
CA SER A 188 15.42 2.71 6.72
C SER A 188 16.53 2.71 7.78
N GLY A 189 16.18 2.68 9.06
CA GLY A 189 17.16 2.72 10.16
C GLY A 189 17.69 4.12 10.50
N THR A 190 16.99 5.16 10.07
CA THR A 190 17.26 6.54 10.49
C THR A 190 16.87 6.73 11.96
N GLN A 191 17.73 7.42 12.71
CA GLN A 191 17.60 7.74 14.11
C GLN A 191 17.26 9.21 14.27
N LEU A 192 16.22 9.47 15.06
CA LEU A 192 15.71 10.81 15.32
C LEU A 192 15.94 11.20 16.76
N ASP A 193 16.26 12.47 16.97
CA ASP A 193 16.09 13.12 18.25
C ASP A 193 14.72 13.81 18.28
N VAL A 194 13.76 13.23 18.99
CA VAL A 194 12.40 13.80 19.04
C VAL A 194 12.32 15.13 19.79
N ASN A 195 13.25 15.39 20.72
CA ASN A 195 13.25 16.62 21.51
C ASN A 195 13.76 17.81 20.68
N THR A 196 14.80 17.58 19.89
CA THR A 196 15.42 18.62 19.06
C THR A 196 14.91 18.61 17.61
N GLN A 197 14.11 17.60 17.24
CA GLN A 197 13.61 17.36 15.88
C GLN A 197 14.72 17.26 14.84
N GLN A 198 15.81 16.55 15.21
CA GLN A 198 17.00 16.40 14.36
C GLN A 198 17.22 14.96 13.94
N VAL A 199 17.66 14.78 12.70
CA VAL A 199 18.13 13.50 12.17
C VAL A 199 19.56 13.26 12.61
N LYS A 200 19.82 12.22 13.42
CA LYS A 200 21.15 11.93 13.97
C LYS A 200 22.11 11.28 12.97
N ASN A 201 21.57 10.50 12.03
CA ASN A 201 22.33 9.72 11.04
C ASN A 201 21.72 9.84 9.62
N PRO A 202 21.71 11.04 9.00
CA PRO A 202 20.99 11.28 7.74
C PRO A 202 21.46 10.44 6.54
N ALA A 203 22.69 9.91 6.59
CA ALA A 203 23.25 8.98 5.60
C ALA A 203 23.38 7.53 6.10
N GLY A 204 22.93 7.25 7.34
CA GLY A 204 23.00 5.94 7.94
C GLY A 204 21.83 5.04 7.55
N GLY A 205 21.95 3.75 7.87
CA GLY A 205 20.90 2.77 7.61
C GLY A 205 20.88 2.23 6.18
N LEU A 206 19.86 1.43 5.88
CA LEU A 206 19.75 0.70 4.62
C LEU A 206 19.13 1.60 3.55
N ALA A 207 19.80 1.72 2.40
CA ALA A 207 19.28 2.47 1.25
C ALA A 207 18.05 1.79 0.65
N GLY A 208 17.10 2.59 0.18
CA GLY A 208 16.05 2.10 -0.71
C GLY A 208 16.57 1.87 -2.13
N GLY A 209 15.63 1.51 -3.01
CA GLY A 209 15.88 1.07 -4.38
C GLY A 209 14.99 -0.13 -4.73
N TYR A 210 14.96 -0.47 -6.01
CA TYR A 210 14.15 -1.56 -6.54
C TYR A 210 14.83 -2.29 -7.70
N ASP A 211 15.45 -3.42 -7.41
CA ASP A 211 16.00 -4.32 -8.43
C ASP A 211 14.91 -5.28 -8.97
N CYS A 212 14.41 -4.99 -10.16
CA CYS A 212 13.38 -5.80 -10.81
C CYS A 212 13.84 -7.23 -11.16
N ARG A 213 15.16 -7.48 -11.22
CA ARG A 213 15.71 -8.83 -11.48
C ARG A 213 15.51 -9.74 -10.27
N LEU A 214 15.41 -9.16 -9.08
CA LEU A 214 15.19 -9.87 -7.82
C LEU A 214 13.73 -9.81 -7.37
N ALA A 215 13.04 -8.69 -7.60
CA ALA A 215 11.67 -8.48 -7.16
C ALA A 215 10.59 -8.79 -8.22
N GLY A 216 10.96 -8.91 -9.49
CA GLY A 216 10.04 -9.06 -10.63
C GLY A 216 9.80 -7.75 -11.38
N GLN A 217 9.22 -7.83 -12.58
CA GLN A 217 8.85 -6.63 -13.36
C GLN A 217 7.38 -6.23 -13.19
N CYS A 218 6.54 -7.15 -12.70
CA CYS A 218 5.11 -6.95 -12.51
C CYS A 218 4.68 -7.39 -11.11
N PRO A 219 3.59 -6.82 -10.56
CA PRO A 219 3.09 -7.15 -9.21
C PRO A 219 2.78 -8.64 -8.98
N TRP A 220 2.36 -9.36 -10.03
CA TRP A 220 2.02 -10.78 -9.98
C TRP A 220 3.22 -11.71 -10.23
N THR A 221 4.39 -11.17 -10.53
CA THR A 221 5.60 -11.99 -10.72
C THR A 221 6.07 -12.54 -9.38
N VAL A 222 6.42 -13.83 -9.36
CA VAL A 222 7.03 -14.49 -8.20
C VAL A 222 8.34 -15.11 -8.66
N LEU A 223 9.46 -14.64 -8.13
CA LEU A 223 10.79 -15.19 -8.41
C LEU A 223 11.25 -16.04 -7.22
N PRO A 224 12.04 -17.12 -7.43
CA PRO A 224 12.51 -17.96 -6.33
C PRO A 224 13.24 -17.19 -5.22
N THR A 225 13.99 -16.16 -5.58
CA THR A 225 14.75 -15.31 -4.64
C THR A 225 13.96 -14.08 -4.16
N SER A 226 12.74 -13.85 -4.64
CA SER A 226 12.04 -12.58 -4.37
C SER A 226 11.73 -12.41 -2.89
N THR A 227 11.43 -13.46 -2.15
CA THR A 227 11.00 -13.35 -0.75
C THR A 227 12.07 -12.70 0.15
N GLU A 228 13.33 -13.08 -0.02
CA GLU A 228 14.43 -12.53 0.77
C GLU A 228 14.68 -11.06 0.42
N TYR A 229 14.65 -10.71 -0.87
CA TYR A 229 14.80 -9.33 -1.31
C TYR A 229 13.64 -8.44 -0.85
N LEU A 230 12.40 -8.91 -1.05
CA LEU A 230 11.18 -8.16 -0.76
C LEU A 230 11.05 -7.80 0.73
N LEU A 231 11.68 -8.59 1.61
CA LEU A 231 11.68 -8.40 3.05
C LEU A 231 13.02 -7.87 3.60
N ALA A 232 13.92 -7.42 2.72
CA ALA A 232 15.27 -6.96 3.08
C ALA A 232 16.08 -7.99 3.92
N ARG A 233 15.91 -9.29 3.64
CA ARG A 233 16.55 -10.42 4.33
C ARG A 233 17.70 -11.06 3.55
N ASN A 234 17.98 -10.63 2.31
CA ASN A 234 19.12 -11.15 1.52
C ASN A 234 20.41 -11.14 2.34
N GLU A 235 21.14 -12.25 2.40
CA GLU A 235 22.42 -12.34 3.11
C GLU A 235 23.46 -11.36 2.54
N ASP A 236 23.50 -11.24 1.21
CA ASP A 236 24.33 -10.24 0.54
C ASP A 236 23.75 -8.84 0.76
N VAL A 237 24.49 -8.06 1.55
CA VAL A 237 24.12 -6.69 1.94
C VAL A 237 24.23 -5.73 0.75
N LEU A 238 25.04 -6.04 -0.27
CA LEU A 238 25.24 -5.17 -1.44
C LEU A 238 23.98 -5.07 -2.30
N VAL A 239 23.21 -6.16 -2.37
CA VAL A 239 21.93 -6.23 -3.10
C VAL A 239 20.71 -6.01 -2.20
N ARG A 240 20.93 -5.73 -0.90
CA ARG A 240 19.85 -5.51 0.04
C ARG A 240 19.33 -4.07 -0.12
N ARG A 241 18.00 -3.94 -0.16
CA ARG A 241 17.30 -2.65 -0.24
C ARG A 241 16.22 -2.56 0.82
N ALA A 242 16.05 -1.37 1.38
CA ALA A 242 15.01 -1.08 2.34
C ALA A 242 13.63 -1.17 1.68
N TYR A 243 12.64 -1.63 2.45
CA TYR A 243 11.23 -1.48 2.13
C TYR A 243 10.60 -0.41 3.02
N THR A 244 9.55 0.23 2.53
CA THR A 244 8.95 1.40 3.19
C THR A 244 8.13 1.00 4.40
N ASP A 245 7.87 1.94 5.29
CA ASP A 245 6.73 1.88 6.19
C ASP A 245 5.56 2.74 5.68
N SER A 246 4.45 2.78 6.43
CA SER A 246 3.29 3.62 6.09
C SER A 246 3.62 5.13 6.08
N ALA A 247 4.54 5.58 6.92
CA ALA A 247 4.89 7.00 7.04
C ALA A 247 5.66 7.53 5.81
N ALA A 248 6.73 6.83 5.41
CA ALA A 248 7.52 7.24 4.24
C ALA A 248 6.73 7.09 2.93
N SER A 249 5.85 6.08 2.85
CA SER A 249 5.01 5.86 1.68
C SER A 249 3.92 6.93 1.54
N ALA A 250 3.21 7.27 2.63
CA ALA A 250 2.26 8.37 2.64
C ALA A 250 2.94 9.71 2.32
N THR A 251 4.13 9.97 2.89
CA THR A 251 4.92 11.17 2.55
C THR A 251 5.28 11.20 1.07
N SER A 252 5.67 10.08 0.47
CA SER A 252 5.99 10.02 -0.96
C SER A 252 4.78 10.32 -1.84
N MET A 253 3.64 9.70 -1.58
CA MET A 253 2.39 9.92 -2.35
C MET A 253 1.81 11.32 -2.16
N CYS A 254 1.95 11.90 -0.98
CA CYS A 254 1.31 13.17 -0.62
C CYS A 254 2.23 14.37 -0.74
N CYS A 255 3.56 14.22 -0.72
CA CYS A 255 4.52 15.34 -0.71
C CYS A 255 5.52 15.30 -1.88
N GLY A 256 5.50 14.26 -2.71
CA GLY A 256 6.30 14.17 -3.93
C GLY A 256 7.80 13.97 -3.71
N ILE A 257 8.20 13.48 -2.54
CA ILE A 257 9.61 13.27 -2.18
C ILE A 257 9.81 11.92 -1.52
N LYS A 258 10.99 11.32 -1.73
CA LYS A 258 11.44 10.20 -0.88
C LYS A 258 11.88 10.73 0.47
N THR A 259 11.61 9.94 1.51
CA THR A 259 12.05 10.21 2.87
C THR A 259 12.38 8.91 3.61
N TYR A 260 12.91 8.99 4.83
CA TYR A 260 13.26 7.82 5.62
C TYR A 260 12.03 7.18 6.29
N ASN A 261 12.08 5.89 6.61
CA ASN A 261 11.00 5.23 7.37
C ASN A 261 10.74 5.96 8.69
N ALA A 262 9.47 6.11 9.05
CA ALA A 262 8.92 6.92 10.15
C ALA A 262 8.85 8.43 9.92
N ALA A 263 9.30 8.97 8.77
CA ALA A 263 9.08 10.39 8.46
C ALA A 263 7.66 10.66 7.95
N ILE A 264 7.05 11.72 8.49
CA ILE A 264 5.74 12.24 8.07
C ILE A 264 5.94 13.67 7.59
N GLY A 265 5.74 13.93 6.31
CA GLY A 265 5.74 15.28 5.75
C GLY A 265 7.07 16.03 5.85
N VAL A 266 8.19 15.31 5.88
CA VAL A 266 9.55 15.90 5.95
C VAL A 266 10.49 15.26 4.94
N THR A 267 11.46 16.05 4.49
CA THR A 267 12.61 15.60 3.69
C THR A 267 13.54 14.68 4.49
N CYS A 268 14.50 14.03 3.82
CA CYS A 268 15.48 13.17 4.49
C CYS A 268 16.39 13.91 5.49
N GLU A 269 16.44 15.25 5.46
CA GLU A 269 17.10 16.07 6.48
C GLU A 269 16.17 16.51 7.63
N GLY A 270 14.90 16.09 7.62
CA GLY A 270 13.91 16.51 8.61
C GLY A 270 13.29 17.88 8.36
N ARG A 271 13.53 18.51 7.19
CA ARG A 271 12.87 19.78 6.85
C ARG A 271 11.42 19.54 6.41
N PRO A 272 10.43 20.33 6.88
CA PRO A 272 9.04 20.22 6.46
C PRO A 272 8.86 20.31 4.94
N GLN A 273 7.96 19.48 4.41
CA GLN A 273 7.56 19.48 3.02
C GLN A 273 6.02 19.60 2.93
N PRO A 274 5.49 20.60 2.21
CA PRO A 274 4.04 20.71 1.98
C PRO A 274 3.49 19.50 1.25
N SER A 275 2.33 19.01 1.70
CA SER A 275 1.58 17.98 0.98
C SER A 275 0.71 18.60 -0.11
N VAL A 276 0.23 17.77 -1.05
CA VAL A 276 -0.73 18.15 -2.10
C VAL A 276 -2.00 18.75 -1.52
N ALA A 277 -2.44 18.31 -0.33
CA ALA A 277 -3.56 18.92 0.39
C ALA A 277 -3.26 20.36 0.83
N HIS A 278 -2.06 20.64 1.37
CA HIS A 278 -1.66 22.00 1.70
C HIS A 278 -1.63 22.90 0.46
N LEU A 279 -1.09 22.39 -0.66
CA LEU A 279 -1.02 23.12 -1.92
C LEU A 279 -2.42 23.38 -2.51
N ALA A 280 -3.28 22.35 -2.56
CA ALA A 280 -4.65 22.48 -3.05
C ALA A 280 -5.47 23.46 -2.19
N GLN A 281 -5.31 23.42 -0.87
CA GLN A 281 -6.00 24.33 0.04
C GLN A 281 -5.59 25.79 -0.21
N ALA A 282 -4.30 26.05 -0.47
CA ALA A 282 -3.81 27.38 -0.83
C ALA A 282 -4.43 27.90 -2.15
N GLU A 283 -4.84 27.00 -3.04
CA GLU A 283 -5.53 27.30 -4.30
C GLU A 283 -7.07 27.33 -4.16
N GLY A 284 -7.60 27.23 -2.94
CA GLY A 284 -9.03 27.34 -2.65
C GLY A 284 -9.82 26.03 -2.70
N TYR A 285 -9.15 24.88 -2.81
CA TYR A 285 -9.81 23.58 -2.68
C TYR A 285 -10.20 23.32 -1.22
N LYS A 286 -11.31 22.59 -1.04
CA LYS A 286 -11.63 21.97 0.24
C LYS A 286 -10.85 20.66 0.35
N VAL A 287 -10.25 20.44 1.51
CA VAL A 287 -9.45 19.24 1.79
C VAL A 287 -10.04 18.46 2.97
N GLY A 288 -9.86 17.15 2.97
CA GLY A 288 -10.34 16.27 4.03
C GLY A 288 -9.69 14.89 3.96
N ALA A 289 -9.69 14.17 5.07
CA ALA A 289 -9.20 12.80 5.19
C ALA A 289 -10.28 11.94 5.85
N VAL A 290 -10.37 10.68 5.43
CA VAL A 290 -11.27 9.67 5.99
C VAL A 290 -10.46 8.39 6.16
N THR A 291 -10.59 7.75 7.32
CA THR A 291 -9.78 6.57 7.65
C THR A 291 -10.57 5.60 8.54
N SER A 292 -10.25 4.31 8.43
CA SER A 292 -10.75 3.24 9.31
C SER A 292 -9.83 2.97 10.51
N VAL A 293 -8.68 3.66 10.58
CA VAL A 293 -7.73 3.59 11.70
C VAL A 293 -7.72 4.94 12.45
N PRO A 294 -7.02 5.08 13.60
CA PRO A 294 -6.94 6.37 14.28
C PRO A 294 -6.44 7.48 13.35
N ILE A 295 -7.01 8.69 13.46
CA ILE A 295 -6.64 9.83 12.59
C ILE A 295 -5.16 10.24 12.72
N SER A 296 -4.51 9.85 13.81
CA SER A 296 -3.08 10.08 14.05
C SER A 296 -2.19 8.95 13.53
N HIS A 297 -2.75 7.97 12.81
CA HIS A 297 -1.99 6.96 12.11
C HIS A 297 -1.12 7.59 11.01
N ALA A 298 -0.11 6.88 10.53
CA ALA A 298 0.88 7.41 9.60
C ALA A 298 0.31 7.78 8.21
N THR A 299 -0.67 7.02 7.72
CA THR A 299 -1.36 7.19 6.43
C THR A 299 -2.42 8.28 6.50
#